data_AF-A0A939V495-F1
#
_entry.id   AF-A0A939V495-F1
#
_cell.length_a   1.000
_cell.length_b   1.000
_cell.length_c   1.000
_cell.angle_alpha   90.00
_cell.angle_beta   90.00
_cell.angle_gamma   90.00
#
_symmetry.space_group_name_H-M   'P 1'
#
loop_
_entity.id
_entity.type
_entity.pdbx_description
1 polymer ?
#
loop_
_entity_poly.entity_id
_entity_poly.type
_entity_poly.pdbx_seq_one_letter_code
_entity_poly.pdbx_strand_id
1 'polypeptide(L)'
;MADLFGTTKQNISAHINNIFNEGELDKVSVVKNYLTTAADGKNYNVSYYNLDMIISLGYRIKSSVEYKKYVQEHLSPVEEEYLKTINSINNIAKRKAKGSSGKEQ
;
A
#
# COMPACT_ATOMS: atom_id res chain seq x y z
N MET A 1 11.53 -4.54 8.37
CA MET A 1 10.88 -3.96 7.16
C MET A 1 10.07 -2.71 7.47
N ALA A 2 9.03 -2.79 8.30
CA ALA A 2 8.25 -1.61 8.73
C ALA A 2 9.12 -0.50 9.32
N ASP A 3 10.00 -0.86 10.26
CA ASP A 3 10.93 0.10 10.91
C ASP A 3 11.92 0.72 9.91
N LEU A 4 12.41 -0.07 8.94
CA LEU A 4 13.35 0.40 7.91
C LEU A 4 12.76 1.54 7.07
N PHE A 5 11.47 1.46 6.75
CA PHE A 5 10.79 2.44 5.90
C PHE A 5 9.94 3.44 6.70
N GLY A 6 9.98 3.39 8.04
CA GLY A 6 9.19 4.29 8.89
C GLY A 6 7.68 4.22 8.62
N THR A 7 7.14 3.04 8.32
CA THR A 7 5.73 2.85 7.96
C THR A 7 5.10 1.65 8.67
N THR A 8 3.80 1.44 8.49
CA THR A 8 3.08 0.34 9.16
C THR A 8 3.29 -1.00 8.47
N LYS A 9 3.20 -2.11 9.23
CA LYS A 9 3.29 -3.47 8.67
C LYS A 9 2.21 -3.73 7.61
N GLN A 10 1.01 -3.18 7.81
CA GLN A 10 -0.10 -3.25 6.88
C GLN A 10 0.24 -2.58 5.55
N ASN A 11 0.87 -1.40 5.59
CA ASN A 11 1.28 -0.70 4.38
C ASN A 11 2.37 -1.46 3.62
N ILE A 12 3.35 -2.02 4.33
CA ILE A 12 4.36 -2.92 3.72
C ILE A 12 3.68 -4.09 3.02
N SER A 13 2.76 -4.78 3.69
CA SER A 13 2.04 -5.94 3.13
C SER A 13 1.25 -5.56 1.87
N ALA A 14 0.57 -4.41 1.88
CA ALA A 14 -0.17 -3.91 0.73
C ALA A 14 0.74 -3.66 -0.48
N HIS A 15 1.88 -2.99 -0.28
CA HIS A 15 2.82 -2.73 -1.37
C HIS A 15 3.45 -4.02 -1.92
N ILE A 16 3.82 -4.97 -1.05
CA ILE A 16 4.34 -6.29 -1.48
C ILE A 16 3.31 -7.01 -2.36
N ASN A 17 2.04 -7.03 -1.95
CA ASN A 17 0.99 -7.66 -2.73
C ASN A 17 0.80 -6.99 -4.08
N ASN A 18 0.85 -5.65 -4.14
CA ASN A 18 0.73 -4.92 -5.40
C ASN A 18 1.91 -5.20 -6.33
N ILE A 19 3.15 -5.24 -5.82
CA ILE A 19 4.34 -5.62 -6.60
C ILE A 19 4.13 -6.97 -7.29
N PHE A 20 3.59 -7.96 -6.58
CA PHE A 20 3.32 -9.29 -7.15
C PHE A 20 2.13 -9.30 -8.09
N ASN A 21 1.04 -8.60 -7.77
CA ASN A 21 -0.15 -8.54 -8.60
C ASN A 21 0.10 -7.82 -9.93
N GLU A 22 0.99 -6.83 -9.93
CA GLU A 22 1.40 -6.10 -11.12
C GLU A 22 2.50 -6.83 -11.92
N GLY A 23 3.01 -7.96 -11.40
CA GLY A 23 4.05 -8.76 -12.06
C GLY A 23 5.42 -8.08 -12.12
N GLU A 24 5.67 -7.06 -11.28
CA GLU A 24 6.95 -6.35 -11.24
C GLU A 24 8.08 -7.28 -10.79
N LEU A 25 7.80 -8.15 -9.81
CA LEU A 25 8.74 -9.15 -9.31
C LEU A 25 8.06 -10.52 -9.21
N ASP A 26 8.81 -11.58 -9.50
CA ASP A 26 8.37 -12.94 -9.19
C ASP A 26 8.65 -13.25 -7.71
N LYS A 27 7.59 -13.66 -7.02
CA LYS A 27 7.62 -14.04 -5.60
C LYS A 27 8.65 -15.14 -5.32
N VAL A 28 8.83 -16.10 -6.23
CA VAL A 28 9.76 -17.22 -6.01
C VAL A 28 11.22 -16.74 -6.06
N SER A 29 11.50 -15.72 -6.85
CA SER A 29 12.87 -15.17 -6.99
C SER A 29 13.28 -14.25 -5.83
N VAL A 30 12.31 -13.61 -5.17
CA VAL A 30 12.60 -12.53 -4.20
C VAL A 30 12.25 -12.88 -2.76
N VAL A 31 11.58 -14.01 -2.50
CA VAL A 31 11.17 -14.44 -1.15
C VAL A 31 11.76 -15.78 -0.79
N LYS A 32 12.38 -15.87 0.39
CA LYS A 32 12.80 -17.14 0.99
C LYS A 32 12.22 -17.29 2.39
N ASN A 33 11.55 -18.41 2.66
CA ASN A 33 10.97 -18.69 3.96
C ASN A 33 11.93 -19.56 4.79
N TYR A 34 12.14 -19.18 6.04
CA TYR A 34 12.91 -19.95 7.01
C TYR A 34 12.05 -20.24 8.23
N LEU A 35 12.28 -21.40 8.84
CA LEU A 35 11.73 -21.74 10.14
C LEU A 35 12.64 -21.15 11.22
N THR A 36 12.09 -20.27 12.04
CA THR A 36 12.81 -19.69 13.17
C THR A 36 12.13 -20.13 14.45
N THR A 37 12.88 -20.80 15.33
CA THR A 37 12.44 -21.11 16.69
C THR A 37 12.52 -19.84 17.53
N ALA A 38 11.39 -19.39 18.06
CA ALA A 38 11.37 -18.27 18.97
C ALA A 38 11.65 -18.72 20.41
N ALA A 39 11.86 -17.74 21.30
CA ALA A 39 12.18 -17.97 22.71
C ALA A 39 11.09 -18.74 23.49
N ASP A 40 9.87 -18.82 22.96
CA ASP A 40 8.75 -19.60 23.49
C ASP A 40 8.77 -21.08 23.05
N GLY A 41 9.81 -21.50 22.32
CA GLY A 41 9.95 -22.86 21.78
C GLY A 41 9.09 -23.14 20.55
N LYS A 42 8.34 -22.15 20.03
CA LYS A 42 7.50 -22.32 18.84
C LYS A 42 8.28 -21.96 17.58
N ASN A 43 7.99 -22.71 16.50
CA ASN A 43 8.55 -22.43 15.19
C ASN A 43 7.63 -21.49 14.41
N TYR A 44 8.18 -20.38 13.96
CA TYR A 44 7.48 -19.42 13.10
C TYR A 44 8.11 -19.45 11.70
N ASN A 45 7.27 -19.39 10.68
CA ASN A 45 7.73 -19.14 9.31
C ASN A 45 8.04 -17.65 9.17
N VAL A 46 9.30 -17.33 8.92
CA VAL A 46 9.77 -15.96 8.67
C VAL A 46 10.17 -15.84 7.20
N SER A 47 9.54 -14.90 6.50
CA SER A 47 9.90 -14.57 5.12
C SER A 47 11.03 -13.55 5.09
N TYR A 48 12.06 -13.87 4.31
CA TYR A 48 13.18 -13.00 4.01
C TYR A 48 13.07 -12.54 2.57
N TYR A 49 13.32 -11.26 2.35
CA TYR A 49 13.21 -10.62 1.05
C TYR A 49 14.60 -10.23 0.55
N ASN A 50 14.84 -10.45 -0.74
CA ASN A 50 16.11 -10.08 -1.38
C ASN A 50 16.20 -8.55 -1.62
N LEU A 51 17.34 -8.10 -2.15
CA LEU A 51 17.61 -6.68 -2.39
C LEU A 51 16.60 -6.05 -3.37
N ASP A 52 16.21 -6.75 -4.43
CA ASP A 52 15.27 -6.24 -5.44
C ASP A 52 13.93 -5.86 -4.80
N MET A 53 13.42 -6.72 -3.91
CA MET A 53 12.21 -6.40 -3.15
C MET A 53 12.39 -5.17 -2.25
N ILE A 54 13.55 -5.02 -1.60
CA ILE A 54 13.82 -3.83 -0.75
C ILE A 54 13.81 -2.56 -1.61
N ILE A 55 14.43 -2.61 -2.79
CA ILE A 55 14.52 -1.47 -3.72
C ILE A 55 13.12 -1.11 -4.24
N SER A 56 12.36 -2.08 -4.77
CA SER A 56 11.00 -1.86 -5.28
C SER A 56 10.06 -1.31 -4.21
N LEU A 57 10.10 -1.86 -2.98
CA LEU A 57 9.33 -1.33 -1.86
C LEU A 57 9.73 0.11 -1.53
N GLY A 58 11.02 0.39 -1.47
CA GLY A 58 11.54 1.73 -1.17
C GLY A 58 11.03 2.77 -2.16
N TYR A 59 11.05 2.45 -3.45
CA TYR A 59 10.52 3.31 -4.50
C TYR A 59 9.02 3.55 -4.34
N ARG A 60 8.21 2.50 -4.15
CA ARG A 60 6.75 2.65 -4.03
C ARG A 60 6.33 3.46 -2.81
N ILE A 61 7.00 3.24 -1.67
CA ILE A 61 6.69 3.96 -0.42
C ILE A 61 7.10 5.43 -0.54
N LYS A 62 8.32 5.72 -1.02
CA LYS A 62 8.81 7.10 -1.12
C LYS A 62 8.13 7.89 -2.23
N SER A 63 7.92 7.28 -3.41
CA SER A 63 7.28 7.95 -4.55
C SER A 63 5.89 8.47 -4.20
N SER A 64 5.05 7.66 -3.53
CA SER A 64 3.71 8.10 -3.11
C SER A 64 3.74 9.28 -2.14
N VAL A 65 4.69 9.28 -1.21
CA VAL A 65 4.82 10.33 -0.20
C VAL A 65 5.37 11.62 -0.82
N GLU A 66 6.44 11.53 -1.60
CA GLU A 66 7.05 12.69 -2.26
C GLU A 66 6.12 13.30 -3.31
N TYR A 67 5.39 12.48 -4.08
CA TYR A 67 4.37 12.98 -4.99
C TYR A 67 3.25 13.74 -4.26
N LYS A 68 2.77 13.22 -3.12
CA LYS A 68 1.76 13.92 -2.31
C LYS A 68 2.26 15.27 -1.78
N LYS A 69 3.51 15.33 -1.31
CA LYS A 69 4.13 16.59 -0.89
C LYS A 69 4.25 17.57 -2.06
N TYR A 70 4.76 17.10 -3.19
CA TYR A 70 4.90 17.91 -4.40
C TYR A 70 3.56 18.51 -4.84
N VAL A 71 2.52 17.67 -4.95
CA VAL A 71 1.16 18.12 -5.29
C VAL A 71 0.65 19.13 -4.28
N GLN A 72 0.88 18.94 -2.97
CA GLN A 72 0.48 19.91 -1.96
C GLN A 72 1.21 21.26 -2.08
N GLU A 73 2.50 21.24 -2.39
CA GLU A 73 3.33 22.44 -2.53
C GLU A 73 3.08 23.20 -3.83
N HIS A 74 2.64 22.51 -4.89
CA HIS A 74 2.55 23.05 -6.24
C HIS A 74 1.12 23.09 -6.80
N LEU A 75 0.10 22.89 -5.94
CA LEU A 75 -1.29 22.81 -6.40
C LEU A 75 -1.77 24.16 -6.94
N SER A 76 -2.19 24.19 -8.20
CA SER A 76 -2.87 25.35 -8.77
C SER A 76 -4.29 25.49 -8.19
N PRO A 77 -4.81 26.72 -8.02
CA PRO A 77 -6.20 26.93 -7.58
C PRO A 77 -7.25 26.16 -8.40
N VAL A 78 -7.00 25.97 -9.70
CA VAL A 78 -7.89 25.21 -10.61
C VAL A 78 -7.82 23.70 -10.31
N GLU A 79 -6.63 23.18 -10.00
CA GLU A 79 -6.44 21.77 -9.66
C GLU A 79 -7.06 21.43 -8.30
N GLU A 80 -6.99 22.36 -7.33
CA GLU A 80 -7.72 22.23 -6.06
C GLU A 80 -9.22 22.08 -6.27
N GLU A 81 -9.82 22.94 -7.09
CA GLU A 81 -11.25 22.92 -7.37
C GLU A 81 -11.67 21.61 -8.09
N TYR A 82 -10.83 21.17 -9.03
CA TYR A 82 -11.01 19.89 -9.72
C TYR A 82 -10.98 18.71 -8.74
N LEU A 83 -9.99 18.65 -7.85
CA LEU A 83 -9.87 17.59 -6.84
C LEU A 83 -11.03 17.62 -5.83
N LYS A 84 -11.50 18.81 -5.41
CA LYS A 84 -12.69 18.96 -4.56
C LYS A 84 -13.94 18.39 -5.24
N THR A 85 -14.09 18.65 -6.54
CA THR A 85 -15.20 18.10 -7.34
C THR A 85 -15.15 16.58 -7.40
N ILE A 86 -14.01 15.98 -7.73
CA ILE A 86 -13.83 14.51 -7.77
C ILE A 86 -14.17 13.87 -6.42
N ASN A 87 -13.65 14.43 -5.33
CA ASN A 87 -13.92 13.90 -3.98
C ASN A 87 -15.40 13.99 -3.61
N SER A 88 -16.07 15.07 -4.01
CA SER A 88 -17.51 15.25 -3.80
C SER A 88 -18.33 14.20 -4.56
N ILE A 89 -17.99 13.96 -5.83
CA ILE A 89 -18.61 12.91 -6.67
C ILE A 89 -18.42 11.53 -6.04
N ASN A 90 -17.21 11.19 -5.62
CA ASN A 90 -16.90 9.90 -4.99
C ASN A 90 -17.67 9.69 -3.68
N ASN A 91 -17.83 10.74 -2.86
CA ASN A 91 -18.62 10.66 -1.64
C ASN A 91 -20.12 10.48 -1.91
N ILE A 92 -20.64 11.12 -2.96
CA ILE A 92 -22.02 10.91 -3.41
C ILE A 92 -22.21 9.47 -3.89
N ALA A 93 -21.27 8.95 -4.69
CA ALA A 93 -21.30 7.58 -5.18
C ALA A 93 -21.26 6.56 -4.03
N LYS A 94 -20.37 6.74 -3.05
CA LYS A 94 -20.30 5.90 -1.85
C LYS A 94 -21.59 5.92 -1.03
N ARG A 95 -22.21 7.09 -0.86
CA ARG A 95 -23.49 7.22 -0.13
C ARG A 95 -24.64 6.53 -0.86
N LYS A 96 -24.72 6.67 -2.19
CA LYS A 96 -25.72 5.97 -3.01
C LYS A 96 -25.56 4.45 -2.91
N ALA A 97 -24.33 3.93 -3.03
CA ALA A 97 -24.03 2.50 -2.91
C ALA A 97 -24.42 1.92 -1.53
N LYS A 98 -24.22 2.68 -0.44
CA LYS A 98 -24.61 2.28 0.92
C LYS A 98 -26.13 2.30 1.15
N GLY A 99 -26.86 3.18 0.46
CA GLY A 99 -28.33 3.28 0.56
C GLY A 99 -29.09 2.19 -0.22
N SER A 100 -28.46 1.58 -1.23
CA SER A 100 -29.07 0.53 -2.06
C SER A 100 -29.02 -0.88 -1.46
N SER A 101 -28.18 -1.15 -0.44
CA SER A 101 -28.18 -2.45 0.28
C SER A 101 -29.18 -2.55 1.44
N GLY A 102 -30.00 -1.51 1.68
CA GLY A 102 -30.97 -1.45 2.78
C GLY A 102 -32.43 -1.56 2.37
N LYS A 103 -32.73 -1.92 1.12
CA LYS A 103 -34.10 -2.02 0.58
C LYS A 103 -34.32 -3.34 -0.16
N GLU A 104 -34.06 -4.45 0.51
CA GLU A 104 -34.62 -5.76 0.17
C GLU A 104 -35.10 -6.41 1.48
N GLN A 105 -36.26 -5.94 1.97
CA GLN A 105 -37.20 -6.68 2.81
C GLN A 105 -38.61 -6.24 2.42
#